data_AF-A0A817MIB5-F1
#
_entry.id   AF-A0A817MIB5-F1
#
_cell.length_a   1.000
_cell.length_b   1.000
_cell.length_c   1.000
_cell.angle_alpha   90.00
_cell.angle_beta   90.00
_cell.angle_gamma   90.00
#
_symmetry.space_group_name_H-M   'P 1'
#
loop_
_entity.id
_entity.type
_entity.pdbx_description
1 polymer ?
#
loop_
_entity_poly.entity_id
_entity_poly.type
_entity_poly.pdbx_seq_one_letter_code
_entity_poly.pdbx_strand_id
1 'polypeptide(L)'
;MGSKILFILYDISFIAVRNRSTDERISLEDARKREQEFFREHSISTLVGSHCLGIDALINRLADLYSDRVRESFPKMKNDIQKKLKETREQLEKLPPSLETASARLTKYSNDGRHPVSLANHLHMKLTQFENVILGQSRELFTGEYRVKVRDAMSACFGEQLPNFLPHPVLKRLIGEKLDQLWLVANLLINECFQKTMNILWENDREECHDDILLLKLLPIFRHIAISYLNDKKQTVNDQLKELIRLEKHDPYTLNNYYMETINKFKDHLAEK
;
A
#
# COMPACT_ATOMS: atom_id res chain seq x y z
N MET A 1 60.99 24.08 53.77
CA MET A 1 59.55 23.89 53.50
C MET A 1 59.30 24.24 52.05
N GLY A 2 59.20 23.23 51.18
CA GLY A 2 59.14 23.43 49.73
C GLY A 2 57.73 23.75 49.28
N SER A 3 57.45 25.00 48.96
CA SER A 3 56.23 25.39 48.26
C SER A 3 56.27 24.83 46.84
N LYS A 4 55.25 24.06 46.46
CA LYS A 4 55.15 23.47 45.10
C LYS A 4 54.51 24.49 44.16
N ILE A 5 55.27 24.94 43.17
CA ILE A 5 54.74 25.70 42.04
C ILE A 5 54.20 24.69 41.03
N LEU A 6 52.94 24.81 40.67
CA LEU A 6 52.31 24.01 39.63
C LEU A 6 52.29 24.83 38.35
N PHE A 7 52.87 24.28 37.28
CA PHE A 7 52.76 24.85 35.94
C PHE A 7 51.66 24.10 35.20
N ILE A 8 50.61 24.83 34.80
CA ILE A 8 49.57 24.29 33.93
C ILE A 8 49.90 24.68 32.50
N LEU A 9 50.21 23.69 31.67
CA LEU A 9 50.55 23.84 30.25
C LEU A 9 49.31 23.56 29.39
N TYR A 10 48.96 24.50 28.50
CA TYR A 10 47.91 24.28 27.49
C TYR A 10 48.24 25.07 26.22
N ASP A 11 48.20 24.39 25.07
CA ASP A 11 48.39 24.90 23.70
C ASP A 11 49.22 26.19 23.59
N ILE A 12 50.51 26.10 23.93
CA ILE A 12 51.57 27.12 23.77
C ILE A 12 51.69 28.19 24.89
N SER A 13 51.03 28.08 26.04
CA SER A 13 51.28 28.98 27.20
C SER A 13 51.33 28.24 28.54
N PHE A 14 52.05 28.80 29.50
CA PHE A 14 52.16 28.28 30.87
C PHE A 14 51.70 29.32 31.88
N ILE A 15 50.96 28.88 32.90
CA ILE A 15 50.60 29.73 34.05
C ILE A 15 51.15 29.07 35.31
N ALA A 16 51.88 29.84 36.10
CA ALA A 16 52.46 29.39 37.36
C ALA A 16 51.51 29.75 38.52
N VAL A 17 51.12 28.73 39.28
CA VAL A 17 50.26 28.87 40.45
C VAL A 17 50.95 28.25 41.66
N ARG A 18 50.85 28.92 42.82
CA ARG A 18 51.30 28.35 44.09
C ARG A 18 50.15 27.57 44.71
N ASN A 19 50.30 26.26 44.82
CA ASN A 19 49.30 25.43 45.49
C ASN A 19 49.58 25.35 47.01
N ARG A 20 48.55 25.03 47.79
CA ARG A 20 48.68 24.76 49.23
C ARG A 20 49.54 23.51 49.44
N SER A 21 50.38 23.55 50.47
CA SER A 21 51.10 22.35 50.92
C SER A 21 50.16 21.47 51.74
N THR A 22 50.40 20.16 51.79
CA THR A 22 49.54 19.17 52.47
C THR A 22 49.30 19.49 53.96
N ASP A 23 50.20 20.25 54.58
CA ASP A 23 50.17 20.63 56.00
C ASP A 23 49.54 22.01 56.27
N GLU A 24 49.17 22.77 55.23
CA GLU A 24 48.62 24.13 55.37
C GLU A 24 47.07 24.14 55.40
N ARG A 25 46.47 24.14 56.60
CA ARG A 25 45.02 24.32 56.79
C ARG A 25 44.60 25.79 56.83
N ILE A 26 44.73 26.46 55.70
CA ILE A 26 44.56 27.92 55.59
C ILE A 26 43.34 28.26 54.71
N SER A 27 42.72 29.42 54.93
CA SER A 27 41.59 29.88 54.12
C SER A 27 41.98 30.10 52.64
N LEU A 28 41.01 30.13 51.73
CA LEU A 28 41.27 30.38 50.28
C LEU A 28 41.78 31.79 50.06
N GLU A 29 41.26 32.74 50.82
CA GLU A 29 41.69 34.14 50.77
C GLU A 29 43.13 34.31 51.30
N ASP A 30 43.46 33.67 52.41
CA ASP A 30 44.81 33.72 52.98
C ASP A 30 45.84 33.01 52.10
N ALA A 31 45.42 31.98 51.37
CA ALA A 31 46.25 31.31 50.37
C ALA A 31 46.55 32.21 49.17
N ARG A 32 45.55 32.99 48.70
CA ARG A 32 45.73 33.98 47.61
C ARG A 32 46.66 35.13 48.03
N LYS A 33 46.52 35.64 49.26
CA LYS A 33 47.41 36.69 49.79
C LYS A 33 48.86 36.21 49.85
N ARG A 34 49.10 35.01 50.36
CA ARG A 34 50.45 34.40 50.40
C ARG A 34 51.01 34.07 49.02
N GLU A 35 50.16 33.71 48.07
CA GLU A 35 50.57 33.54 46.68
C GLU A 35 51.06 34.86 46.09
N GLN A 36 50.31 35.95 46.29
CA GLN A 36 50.69 37.28 45.82
C GLN A 36 51.98 37.78 46.47
N GLU A 37 52.15 37.57 47.78
CA GLU A 37 53.40 37.90 48.50
C GLU A 37 54.58 37.09 47.97
N PHE A 38 54.40 35.78 47.78
CA PHE A 38 55.43 34.90 47.23
C PHE A 38 55.88 35.32 45.83
N PHE A 39 54.95 35.66 44.94
CA PHE A 39 55.30 36.13 43.60
C PHE A 39 55.84 37.56 43.57
N ARG A 40 55.58 38.40 44.59
CA ARG A 40 56.22 39.71 44.72
C ARG A 40 57.69 39.62 45.11
N GLU A 41 58.04 38.67 45.98
CA GLU A 41 59.40 38.51 46.50
C GLU A 41 60.31 37.65 45.59
N HIS A 42 59.73 36.79 44.75
CA HIS A 42 60.51 35.79 44.01
C HIS A 42 61.05 36.28 42.67
N SER A 43 62.34 36.09 42.41
CA SER A 43 63.07 36.55 41.22
C SER A 43 62.54 36.03 39.87
N ILE A 44 61.78 34.93 39.86
CA ILE A 44 61.17 34.35 38.64
C ILE A 44 59.95 35.16 38.18
N SER A 45 59.34 35.96 39.05
CA SER A 45 58.17 36.78 38.69
C SER A 45 58.49 37.88 37.69
N THR A 46 59.73 38.38 37.69
CA THR A 46 60.21 39.40 36.76
C THR A 46 60.42 38.84 35.34
N LEU A 47 60.66 37.54 35.21
CA LEU A 47 60.94 36.87 33.92
C LEU A 47 59.67 36.44 33.17
N VAL A 48 58.61 36.05 33.91
CA VAL A 48 57.41 35.40 33.35
C VAL A 48 56.29 36.40 33.01
N GLY A 49 56.38 37.64 33.50
CA GLY A 49 55.39 38.70 33.26
C GLY A 49 54.10 38.51 34.06
N SER A 50 53.49 39.62 34.50
CA SER A 50 52.35 39.61 35.43
C SER A 50 51.09 38.89 34.91
N HIS A 51 51.00 38.61 33.61
CA HIS A 51 49.86 37.98 32.96
C HIS A 51 49.89 36.43 33.00
N CYS A 52 51.01 35.84 33.44
CA CYS A 52 51.22 34.39 33.51
C CYS A 52 51.42 33.89 34.96
N LEU A 53 51.16 34.75 35.95
CA LEU A 53 51.45 34.51 37.36
C LEU A 53 50.18 34.60 38.21
N GLY A 54 49.94 33.57 39.03
CA GLY A 54 48.90 33.54 40.05
C GLY A 54 47.54 32.99 39.59
N ILE A 55 46.69 32.73 40.58
CA ILE A 55 45.36 32.14 40.38
C ILE A 55 44.43 33.04 39.54
N ASP A 56 44.49 34.36 39.69
CA ASP A 56 43.61 35.28 38.97
C ASP A 56 43.92 35.31 37.46
N ALA A 57 45.21 35.23 37.10
CA ALA A 57 45.64 35.07 35.71
C ALA A 57 45.15 33.73 35.11
N LEU A 58 45.18 32.66 35.90
CA LEU A 58 44.61 31.36 35.50
C LEU A 58 43.09 31.44 35.28
N ILE A 59 42.35 32.10 36.17
CA ILE A 59 40.89 32.24 36.07
C ILE A 59 40.53 33.03 34.81
N ASN A 60 41.16 34.18 34.60
CA ASN A 60 40.89 35.02 33.43
C ASN A 60 41.22 34.27 32.13
N ARG A 61 42.35 33.55 32.08
CA ARG A 61 42.72 32.78 30.89
C ARG A 61 41.75 31.62 30.63
N LEU A 62 41.31 30.93 31.67
CA LEU A 62 40.27 29.90 31.53
C LEU A 62 38.97 30.50 31.03
N ALA A 63 38.55 31.65 31.58
CA ALA A 63 37.34 32.34 31.15
C ALA A 63 37.39 32.75 29.67
N ASP A 64 38.52 33.30 29.21
CA ASP A 64 38.74 33.64 27.80
C ASP A 64 38.69 32.39 26.92
N LEU A 65 39.40 31.32 27.31
CA LEU A 65 39.42 30.06 26.57
C LEU A 65 38.04 29.41 26.47
N TYR A 66 37.28 29.40 27.58
CA TYR A 66 35.91 28.94 27.58
C TYR A 66 35.05 29.81 26.68
N SER A 67 35.22 31.14 26.72
CA SER A 67 34.47 32.06 25.86
C SER A 67 34.76 31.85 24.37
N ASP A 68 36.03 31.62 24.00
CA ASP A 68 36.43 31.34 22.63
C ASP A 68 35.89 29.98 22.16
N ARG A 69 36.01 28.93 23.00
CA ARG A 69 35.45 27.61 22.70
C ARG A 69 33.92 27.65 22.57
N VAL A 70 33.24 28.43 23.40
CA VAL A 70 31.79 28.67 23.29
C VAL A 70 31.48 29.40 21.98
N ARG A 71 32.25 30.44 21.64
CA ARG A 71 32.08 31.20 20.38
C ARG A 71 32.26 30.33 19.13
N GLU A 72 33.14 29.32 19.18
CA GLU A 72 33.34 28.37 18.09
C GLU A 72 32.31 27.25 18.02
N SER A 73 31.89 26.72 19.19
CA SER A 73 30.99 25.55 19.27
C SER A 73 29.51 25.92 19.15
N PHE A 74 29.13 27.11 19.63
CA PHE A 74 27.73 27.55 19.65
C PHE A 74 27.12 27.71 18.24
N PRO A 75 27.81 28.30 17.24
CA PRO A 75 27.29 28.36 15.87
C PRO A 75 27.09 26.97 15.26
N LYS A 76 28.00 26.03 15.52
CA LYS A 76 27.89 24.64 15.05
C LYS A 76 26.65 23.97 15.64
N MET A 77 26.48 24.08 16.95
CA MET A 77 25.30 23.56 17.65
C MET A 77 24.00 24.19 17.16
N LYS A 78 23.98 25.50 16.92
CA LYS A 78 22.82 26.20 16.35
C LYS A 78 22.46 25.66 14.97
N ASN A 79 23.45 25.47 14.09
CA ASN A 79 23.23 24.93 12.76
C ASN A 79 22.72 23.48 12.82
N ASP A 80 23.26 22.65 13.72
CA ASP A 80 22.81 21.27 13.92
C ASP A 80 21.35 21.21 14.40
N ILE A 81 20.97 22.08 15.34
CA ILE A 81 19.59 22.20 15.82
C ILE A 81 18.68 22.65 14.68
N GLN A 82 19.08 23.66 13.90
CA GLN A 82 18.29 24.14 12.77
C GLN A 82 18.12 23.07 11.69
N LYS A 83 19.19 22.30 11.40
CA LYS A 83 19.15 21.16 10.48
C LYS A 83 18.17 20.09 10.97
N LYS A 84 18.29 19.65 12.23
CA LYS A 84 17.36 18.68 12.82
C LYS A 84 15.92 19.19 12.84
N LEU A 85 15.72 20.47 13.13
CA LEU A 85 14.39 21.07 13.15
C LEU A 85 13.77 21.09 11.75
N LYS A 86 14.57 21.38 10.72
CA LYS A 86 14.13 21.28 9.32
C LYS A 86 13.76 19.85 8.95
N GLU A 87 14.63 18.88 9.23
CA GLU A 87 14.39 17.45 8.98
C GLU A 87 13.11 16.97 9.68
N THR A 88 12.91 17.32 10.95
CA THR A 88 11.70 16.96 11.71
C THR A 88 10.45 17.62 11.16
N ARG A 89 10.54 18.88 10.69
CA ARG A 89 9.40 19.55 10.03
C ARG A 89 9.05 18.91 8.70
N GLU A 90 10.03 18.57 7.88
CA GLU A 90 9.83 17.82 6.63
C GLU A 90 9.20 16.45 6.91
N GLN A 91 9.60 15.76 7.99
CA GLN A 91 8.96 14.53 8.43
C GLN A 91 7.52 14.75 8.94
N LEU A 92 7.25 15.87 9.62
CA LEU A 92 5.92 16.21 10.11
C LEU A 92 4.96 16.57 8.96
N GLU A 93 5.44 17.23 7.91
CA GLU A 93 4.64 17.53 6.71
C GLU A 93 4.25 16.27 5.94
N LYS A 94 5.04 15.20 6.03
CA LYS A 94 4.68 13.88 5.47
C LYS A 94 3.59 13.18 6.28
N LEU A 95 3.35 13.59 7.53
CA LEU A 95 2.29 13.02 8.35
C LEU A 95 0.95 13.70 8.01
N PRO A 96 -0.16 12.96 8.03
CA PRO A 96 -1.49 13.54 7.85
C PRO A 96 -1.79 14.64 8.89
N PRO A 97 -2.61 15.65 8.55
CA PRO A 97 -3.15 16.58 9.55
C PRO A 97 -3.93 15.82 10.62
N SER A 98 -4.06 16.41 11.83
CA SER A 98 -4.64 15.70 12.98
C SER A 98 -6.01 15.12 12.65
N LEU A 99 -6.07 13.80 12.72
CA LEU A 99 -7.25 13.00 12.38
C LEU A 99 -8.22 12.91 13.56
N GLU A 100 -8.43 13.99 14.32
CA GLU A 100 -9.16 13.94 15.59
C GLU A 100 -10.63 13.54 15.39
N THR A 101 -11.26 14.03 14.32
CA THR A 101 -12.67 13.76 14.03
C THR A 101 -12.85 12.55 13.11
N ALA A 102 -13.80 11.67 13.43
CA ALA A 102 -14.15 10.51 12.59
C ALA A 102 -14.52 10.88 11.15
N SER A 103 -15.19 12.03 10.97
CA SER A 103 -15.53 12.58 9.66
C SER A 103 -14.29 12.96 8.84
N ALA A 104 -13.28 13.59 9.46
CA ALA A 104 -12.03 13.94 8.77
C ALA A 104 -11.24 12.70 8.32
N ARG A 105 -11.28 11.62 9.12
CA ARG A 105 -10.71 10.31 8.74
C ARG A 105 -11.41 9.73 7.52
N LEU A 106 -12.73 9.67 7.53
CA LEU A 106 -13.51 9.15 6.41
C LEU A 106 -13.30 9.98 5.14
N THR A 107 -13.31 11.30 5.23
CA THR A 107 -13.12 12.19 4.06
C THR A 107 -11.75 12.03 3.41
N LYS A 108 -10.68 11.79 4.19
CA LYS A 108 -9.35 11.52 3.64
C LYS A 108 -9.31 10.21 2.84
N TYR A 109 -10.01 9.17 3.30
CA TYR A 109 -9.94 7.84 2.71
C TYR A 109 -11.07 7.52 1.72
N SER A 110 -12.05 8.42 1.54
CA SER A 110 -13.25 8.17 0.75
C SER A 110 -13.37 9.02 -0.53
N ASN A 111 -12.42 9.92 -0.82
CA ASN A 111 -12.59 10.96 -1.86
C ASN A 111 -11.70 10.88 -3.11
N ASP A 112 -10.87 9.85 -3.32
CA ASP A 112 -10.14 9.69 -4.59
C ASP A 112 -10.89 8.78 -5.59
N GLY A 113 -11.98 9.32 -6.13
CA GLY A 113 -12.82 8.66 -7.13
C GLY A 113 -12.33 8.79 -8.57
N ARG A 114 -11.02 8.63 -8.84
CA ARG A 114 -10.44 8.91 -10.18
C ARG A 114 -10.12 7.71 -11.07
N HIS A 115 -10.67 6.52 -10.86
CA HIS A 115 -10.47 5.42 -11.84
C HIS A 115 -11.68 4.56 -12.28
N PRO A 116 -12.98 4.93 -12.07
CA PRO A 116 -14.09 4.04 -12.46
C PRO A 116 -14.24 3.81 -13.97
N VAL A 117 -13.75 4.74 -14.79
CA VAL A 117 -13.91 4.68 -16.26
C VAL A 117 -13.04 3.57 -16.89
N SER A 118 -11.87 3.26 -16.32
CA SER A 118 -10.97 2.22 -16.85
C SER A 118 -11.51 0.81 -16.63
N LEU A 119 -12.08 0.54 -15.45
CA LEU A 119 -12.65 -0.78 -15.12
C LEU A 119 -13.89 -1.08 -15.98
N ALA A 120 -14.79 -0.10 -16.13
CA ALA A 120 -15.99 -0.26 -16.94
C ALA A 120 -15.65 -0.59 -18.41
N ASN A 121 -14.65 0.10 -18.98
CA ASN A 121 -14.19 -0.16 -20.34
C ASN A 121 -13.61 -1.58 -20.49
N HIS A 122 -12.82 -2.03 -19.52
CA HIS A 122 -12.26 -3.39 -19.53
C HIS A 122 -13.35 -4.46 -19.42
N LEU A 123 -14.32 -4.27 -18.53
CA LEU A 123 -15.46 -5.19 -18.40
C LEU A 123 -16.29 -5.23 -19.69
N HIS A 124 -16.52 -4.08 -20.31
CA HIS A 124 -17.22 -4.00 -21.58
C HIS A 124 -16.48 -4.73 -22.71
N MET A 125 -15.16 -4.56 -22.82
CA MET A 125 -14.34 -5.33 -23.76
C MET A 125 -14.46 -6.83 -23.53
N LYS A 126 -14.43 -7.28 -22.26
CA LYS A 126 -14.57 -8.70 -21.92
C LYS A 126 -15.95 -9.26 -22.26
N LEU A 127 -17.02 -8.49 -22.04
CA LEU A 127 -18.37 -8.85 -22.45
C LEU A 127 -18.50 -8.94 -23.98
N THR A 128 -17.85 -8.04 -24.71
CA THR A 128 -17.80 -8.07 -26.18
C THR A 128 -17.06 -9.32 -26.69
N GLN A 129 -15.97 -9.71 -26.03
CA GLN A 129 -15.26 -10.96 -26.35
C GLN A 129 -16.15 -12.18 -26.10
N PHE A 130 -16.88 -12.19 -24.98
CA PHE A 130 -17.84 -13.25 -24.67
C PHE A 130 -18.94 -13.37 -25.73
N GLU A 131 -19.51 -12.24 -26.18
CA GLU A 131 -20.51 -12.23 -27.26
C GLU A 131 -19.99 -12.91 -28.53
N ASN A 132 -18.74 -12.63 -28.93
CA ASN A 132 -18.13 -13.28 -30.09
C ASN A 132 -17.98 -14.80 -29.93
N VAL A 133 -17.66 -15.28 -28.71
CA VAL A 133 -17.60 -16.72 -28.41
C VAL A 133 -18.98 -17.35 -28.54
N ILE A 134 -20.03 -16.71 -28.01
CA ILE A 134 -21.41 -17.19 -28.11
C ILE A 134 -21.88 -17.21 -29.56
N LEU A 135 -21.56 -16.20 -30.36
CA LEU A 135 -21.87 -16.16 -31.79
C LEU A 135 -21.18 -17.31 -32.54
N GLY A 136 -19.94 -17.66 -32.17
CA GLY A 136 -19.24 -18.83 -32.69
C GLY A 136 -19.96 -20.15 -32.37
N GLN A 137 -20.37 -20.34 -31.12
CA GLN A 137 -21.12 -21.53 -30.70
C GLN A 137 -22.50 -21.62 -31.36
N SER A 138 -23.16 -20.49 -31.60
CA SER A 138 -24.44 -20.44 -32.32
C SER A 138 -24.27 -20.86 -33.79
N ARG A 139 -23.18 -20.45 -34.45
CA ARG A 139 -22.89 -20.86 -35.84
C ARG A 139 -22.66 -22.37 -35.97
N GLU A 140 -22.11 -23.01 -34.95
CA GLU A 140 -21.93 -24.47 -34.90
C GLU A 140 -23.25 -25.22 -35.11
N LEU A 141 -24.37 -24.70 -34.62
CA LEU A 141 -25.70 -25.32 -34.74
C LEU A 141 -26.16 -25.46 -36.21
N PHE A 142 -25.62 -24.63 -37.11
CA PHE A 142 -25.99 -24.63 -38.53
C PHE A 142 -25.04 -25.48 -39.39
N THR A 143 -24.00 -26.06 -38.79
CA THR A 143 -23.00 -26.86 -39.52
C THR A 143 -23.55 -28.22 -39.97
N GLY A 144 -22.95 -28.78 -41.02
CA GLY A 144 -23.29 -30.12 -41.52
C GLY A 144 -23.03 -31.21 -40.48
N GLU A 145 -21.95 -31.10 -39.71
CA GLU A 145 -21.60 -32.04 -38.63
C GLU A 145 -22.69 -32.05 -37.54
N TYR A 146 -23.19 -30.88 -37.13
CA TYR A 146 -24.25 -30.80 -36.14
C TYR A 146 -25.55 -31.44 -36.65
N ARG A 147 -25.87 -31.30 -37.95
CA ARG A 147 -27.02 -31.97 -38.57
C ARG A 147 -26.90 -33.50 -38.54
N VAL A 148 -25.69 -34.03 -38.74
CA VAL A 148 -25.42 -35.47 -38.62
C VAL A 148 -25.63 -35.91 -37.17
N LYS A 149 -25.06 -35.18 -36.20
CA LYS A 149 -25.26 -35.44 -34.77
C LYS A 149 -26.74 -35.48 -34.37
N VAL A 150 -27.54 -34.54 -34.86
CA VAL A 150 -28.99 -34.50 -34.61
C VAL A 150 -29.69 -35.71 -35.24
N ARG A 151 -29.32 -36.09 -36.46
CA ARG A 151 -29.90 -37.26 -37.14
C ARG A 151 -29.60 -38.56 -36.40
N ASP A 152 -28.36 -38.73 -35.95
CA ASP A 152 -27.93 -39.90 -35.18
C ASP A 152 -28.69 -39.96 -33.86
N ALA A 153 -28.82 -38.82 -33.16
CA ALA A 153 -29.60 -38.70 -31.94
C ALA A 153 -31.08 -39.04 -32.14
N MET A 154 -31.69 -38.62 -33.25
CA MET A 154 -33.07 -38.96 -33.61
C MET A 154 -33.21 -40.45 -33.91
N SER A 155 -32.27 -41.04 -34.65
CA SER A 155 -32.28 -42.46 -34.99
C SER A 155 -32.13 -43.39 -33.78
N ALA A 156 -31.39 -42.95 -32.75
CA ALA A 156 -31.23 -43.70 -31.50
C ALA A 156 -32.51 -43.75 -30.66
N CYS A 157 -33.44 -42.80 -30.86
CA CYS A 157 -34.74 -42.74 -30.17
C CYS A 157 -35.90 -43.26 -31.02
N PHE A 158 -35.63 -43.78 -32.23
CA PHE A 158 -36.65 -44.40 -33.07
C PHE A 158 -37.12 -45.71 -32.41
N GLY A 159 -38.32 -45.68 -31.84
CA GLY A 159 -38.94 -46.82 -31.15
C GLY A 159 -39.74 -46.45 -29.91
N GLU A 160 -39.47 -45.30 -29.29
CA GLU A 160 -40.16 -44.84 -28.08
C GLU A 160 -41.36 -43.93 -28.34
N GLN A 161 -41.50 -43.40 -29.56
CA GLN A 161 -42.54 -42.41 -29.89
C GLN A 161 -43.18 -42.65 -31.26
N LEU A 162 -44.38 -42.09 -31.43
CA LEU A 162 -45.15 -42.15 -32.66
C LEU A 162 -44.38 -41.52 -33.84
N PRO A 163 -44.49 -42.10 -35.05
CA PRO A 163 -43.97 -41.48 -36.26
C PRO A 163 -44.50 -40.05 -36.43
N ASN A 164 -43.66 -39.15 -36.96
CA ASN A 164 -43.95 -37.72 -37.22
C ASN A 164 -43.99 -36.77 -36.00
N PHE A 165 -43.55 -37.22 -34.81
CA PHE A 165 -43.37 -36.33 -33.66
C PHE A 165 -41.90 -36.04 -33.39
N LEU A 166 -41.60 -34.83 -32.92
CA LEU A 166 -40.26 -34.46 -32.48
C LEU A 166 -39.94 -35.18 -31.16
N PRO A 167 -38.85 -35.96 -31.08
CA PRO A 167 -38.44 -36.60 -29.84
C PRO A 167 -38.04 -35.56 -28.78
N HIS A 168 -38.96 -35.26 -27.86
CA HIS A 168 -38.71 -34.37 -26.74
C HIS A 168 -37.47 -34.76 -25.91
N PRO A 169 -37.17 -36.06 -25.66
CA PRO A 169 -35.93 -36.46 -25.00
C PRO A 169 -34.66 -36.03 -25.75
N VAL A 170 -34.68 -36.09 -27.09
CA VAL A 170 -33.54 -35.67 -27.93
C VAL A 170 -33.35 -34.16 -27.84
N LEU A 171 -34.44 -33.39 -27.96
CA LEU A 171 -34.38 -31.92 -27.83
C LEU A 171 -33.86 -31.51 -26.45
N LYS A 172 -34.41 -32.09 -25.38
CA LYS A 172 -33.98 -31.83 -24.00
C LYS A 172 -32.50 -32.14 -23.78
N ARG A 173 -32.01 -33.25 -24.33
CA ARG A 173 -30.58 -33.61 -24.27
C ARG A 173 -29.70 -32.60 -24.99
N LEU A 174 -30.05 -32.24 -26.23
CA LEU A 174 -29.24 -31.30 -27.04
C LEU A 174 -29.21 -29.89 -26.43
N ILE A 175 -30.34 -29.40 -25.91
CA ILE A 175 -30.40 -28.13 -25.20
C ILE A 175 -29.56 -28.21 -23.92
N GLY A 176 -29.67 -29.29 -23.16
CA GLY A 176 -28.86 -29.52 -21.95
C GLY A 176 -27.36 -29.48 -22.23
N GLU A 177 -26.89 -30.16 -23.27
CA GLU A 177 -25.49 -30.15 -23.70
C GLU A 177 -25.01 -28.73 -24.08
N LYS A 178 -25.84 -27.95 -24.78
CA LYS A 178 -25.49 -26.57 -25.15
C LYS A 178 -25.50 -25.62 -23.95
N LEU A 179 -26.43 -25.80 -23.01
CA LEU A 179 -26.45 -25.05 -21.75
C LEU A 179 -25.21 -25.36 -20.89
N ASP A 180 -24.71 -26.60 -20.90
CA ASP A 180 -23.45 -26.96 -20.22
C ASP A 180 -22.24 -26.27 -20.86
N GLN A 181 -22.18 -26.21 -22.19
CA GLN A 181 -21.14 -25.48 -22.90
C GLN A 181 -21.20 -23.97 -22.59
N LEU A 182 -22.40 -23.39 -22.56
CA LEU A 182 -22.61 -22.00 -22.19
C LEU A 182 -22.14 -21.72 -20.75
N TRP A 183 -22.46 -22.61 -19.81
CA TRP A 183 -22.02 -22.50 -18.41
C TRP A 183 -20.50 -22.45 -18.29
N LEU A 184 -19.78 -23.33 -19.00
CA LEU A 184 -18.31 -23.36 -18.97
C LEU A 184 -17.72 -22.00 -19.37
N VAL A 185 -18.22 -21.41 -20.46
CA VAL A 185 -17.75 -20.11 -20.95
C VAL A 185 -18.15 -18.98 -20.00
N ALA A 186 -19.39 -18.99 -19.48
CA ALA A 186 -19.86 -17.98 -18.54
C ALA A 186 -19.06 -18.00 -17.22
N ASN A 187 -18.80 -19.19 -16.67
CA ASN A 187 -18.00 -19.35 -15.46
C ASN A 187 -16.55 -18.86 -15.67
N LEU A 188 -15.93 -19.13 -16.83
CA LEU A 188 -14.62 -18.59 -17.17
C LEU A 188 -14.63 -17.05 -17.19
N LEU A 189 -15.62 -16.45 -17.86
CA LEU A 189 -15.77 -14.98 -17.90
C LEU A 189 -15.92 -14.38 -16.50
N ILE A 190 -16.77 -14.96 -15.65
CA ILE A 190 -16.97 -14.52 -14.27
C ILE A 190 -15.63 -14.54 -13.53
N ASN A 191 -14.91 -15.66 -13.58
CA ASN A 191 -13.61 -15.79 -12.92
C ASN A 191 -12.62 -14.72 -13.40
N GLU A 192 -12.52 -14.48 -14.71
CA GLU A 192 -11.64 -13.45 -15.28
C GLU A 192 -12.02 -12.03 -14.83
N CYS A 193 -13.31 -11.68 -14.85
CA CYS A 193 -13.81 -10.37 -14.43
C CYS A 193 -13.50 -10.08 -12.95
N PHE A 194 -13.70 -11.07 -12.08
CA PHE A 194 -13.40 -10.94 -10.65
C PHE A 194 -11.89 -10.85 -10.40
N GLN A 195 -11.07 -11.67 -11.08
CA GLN A 195 -9.60 -11.58 -10.98
C GLN A 195 -9.08 -10.22 -11.47
N LYS A 196 -9.60 -9.70 -12.58
CA LYS A 196 -9.15 -8.40 -13.10
C LYS A 196 -9.53 -7.26 -12.19
N THR A 197 -10.74 -7.28 -11.61
CA THR A 197 -11.16 -6.32 -10.58
C THR A 197 -10.21 -6.34 -9.39
N MET A 198 -9.81 -7.53 -8.93
CA MET A 198 -8.85 -7.70 -7.84
C MET A 198 -7.47 -7.09 -8.16
N ASN A 199 -6.97 -7.31 -9.38
CA ASN A 199 -5.68 -6.79 -9.82
C ASN A 199 -5.68 -5.26 -9.89
N ILE A 200 -6.75 -4.66 -10.43
CA ILE A 200 -6.88 -3.20 -10.50
C ILE A 200 -6.93 -2.59 -9.10
N LEU A 201 -7.62 -3.24 -8.16
CA LEU A 201 -7.63 -2.80 -6.76
C LEU A 201 -6.21 -2.78 -6.17
N TRP A 202 -5.40 -3.80 -6.42
CA TRP A 202 -4.02 -3.86 -5.95
C TRP A 202 -3.07 -2.88 -6.65
N GLU A 203 -3.31 -2.58 -7.92
CA GLU A 203 -2.57 -1.57 -8.68
C GLU A 203 -2.85 -0.17 -8.11
N ASN A 204 -4.13 0.18 -7.91
CA ASN A 204 -4.54 1.45 -7.30
C ASN A 204 -4.00 1.60 -5.87
N ASP A 205 -4.08 0.53 -5.05
CA ASP A 205 -3.49 0.48 -3.72
C ASP A 205 -1.98 0.81 -3.75
N ARG A 206 -1.26 0.39 -4.80
CA ARG A 206 0.19 0.66 -4.86
C ARG A 206 0.48 2.12 -5.20
N GLU A 207 -0.33 2.71 -6.07
CA GLU A 207 -0.12 4.08 -6.57
C GLU A 207 -0.51 5.14 -5.52
N GLU A 208 -1.65 4.99 -4.84
CA GLU A 208 -2.15 6.00 -3.90
C GLU A 208 -1.48 5.93 -2.51
N CYS A 209 -0.91 4.77 -2.16
CA CYS A 209 -0.57 4.48 -0.76
C CYS A 209 0.93 4.48 -0.48
N HIS A 210 1.78 4.80 -1.46
CA HIS A 210 3.23 4.58 -1.34
C HIS A 210 3.90 5.42 -0.24
N ASP A 211 3.32 6.56 0.13
CA ASP A 211 3.88 7.51 1.11
C ASP A 211 3.16 7.56 2.47
N ASP A 212 1.99 6.91 2.62
CA ASP A 212 1.21 6.98 3.86
C ASP A 212 1.41 5.74 4.76
N ILE A 213 2.23 5.89 5.80
CA ILE A 213 2.55 4.83 6.78
C ILE A 213 1.31 4.28 7.48
N LEU A 214 0.30 5.10 7.74
CA LEU A 214 -0.93 4.63 8.39
C LEU A 214 -1.75 3.77 7.43
N LEU A 215 -1.82 4.20 6.17
CA LEU A 215 -2.57 3.47 5.18
C LEU A 215 -1.89 2.13 4.84
N LEU A 216 -0.56 2.09 4.78
CA LEU A 216 0.21 0.84 4.62
C LEU A 216 -0.10 -0.19 5.71
N LYS A 217 -0.38 0.26 6.95
CA LYS A 217 -0.80 -0.64 8.05
C LYS A 217 -2.25 -1.10 7.95
N LEU A 218 -3.14 -0.27 7.41
CA LEU A 218 -4.56 -0.59 7.24
C LEU A 218 -4.84 -1.40 5.95
N LEU A 219 -3.96 -1.30 4.97
CA LEU A 219 -4.06 -1.96 3.66
C LEU A 219 -4.35 -3.47 3.75
N PRO A 220 -3.70 -4.26 4.63
CA PRO A 220 -3.99 -5.69 4.75
C PRO A 220 -5.43 -5.95 5.21
N ILE A 221 -5.97 -5.11 6.09
CA ILE A 221 -7.33 -5.22 6.60
C ILE A 221 -8.32 -4.87 5.49
N PHE A 222 -8.09 -3.77 4.77
CA PHE A 222 -8.93 -3.38 3.63
C PHE A 222 -8.91 -4.43 2.52
N ARG A 223 -7.74 -4.96 2.19
CA ARG A 223 -7.60 -6.06 1.21
C ARG A 223 -8.37 -7.30 1.65
N HIS A 224 -8.26 -7.69 2.91
CA HIS A 224 -9.02 -8.83 3.42
C HIS A 224 -10.54 -8.62 3.27
N ILE A 225 -11.05 -7.45 3.65
CA ILE A 225 -12.47 -7.10 3.53
C ILE A 225 -12.90 -7.09 2.05
N ALA A 226 -12.12 -6.45 1.18
CA ALA A 226 -12.41 -6.37 -0.25
C ALA A 226 -12.40 -7.75 -0.92
N ILE A 227 -11.42 -8.60 -0.62
CA ILE A 227 -11.35 -9.99 -1.10
C ILE A 227 -12.58 -10.77 -0.63
N SER A 228 -12.90 -10.66 0.67
CA SER A 228 -14.07 -11.35 1.23
C SER A 228 -15.36 -10.93 0.55
N TYR A 229 -15.55 -9.62 0.35
CA TYR A 229 -16.73 -9.08 -0.33
C TYR A 229 -16.81 -9.52 -1.80
N LEU A 230 -15.70 -9.46 -2.54
CA LEU A 230 -15.66 -9.89 -3.94
C LEU A 230 -15.94 -11.39 -4.08
N ASN A 231 -15.42 -12.22 -3.18
CA ASN A 231 -15.70 -13.66 -3.18
C ASN A 231 -17.18 -13.97 -2.88
N ASP A 232 -17.78 -13.27 -1.92
CA ASP A 232 -19.20 -13.39 -1.61
C ASP A 232 -20.09 -13.02 -2.80
N LYS A 233 -19.78 -11.89 -3.47
CA LYS A 233 -20.48 -11.47 -4.69
C LYS A 233 -20.29 -12.44 -5.84
N LYS A 234 -19.08 -12.98 -6.01
CA LYS A 234 -18.80 -14.02 -7.02
C LYS A 234 -19.65 -15.27 -6.79
N GLN A 235 -19.77 -15.73 -5.55
CA GLN A 235 -20.61 -16.88 -5.22
C GLN A 235 -22.08 -16.60 -5.50
N THR A 236 -22.57 -15.43 -5.05
CA THR A 236 -23.95 -15.01 -5.30
C THR A 236 -24.31 -15.05 -6.79
N VAL A 237 -23.45 -14.48 -7.66
CA VAL A 237 -23.65 -14.48 -9.11
C VAL A 237 -23.62 -15.89 -9.69
N ASN A 238 -22.68 -16.72 -9.24
CA ASN A 238 -22.59 -18.12 -9.66
C ASN A 238 -23.84 -18.91 -9.30
N ASP A 239 -24.35 -18.74 -8.08
CA ASP A 239 -25.54 -19.46 -7.63
C ASP A 239 -26.79 -19.02 -8.40
N GLN A 240 -26.94 -17.71 -8.65
CA GLN A 240 -28.02 -17.19 -9.50
C GLN A 240 -27.98 -17.77 -10.92
N LEU A 241 -26.80 -17.81 -11.54
CA LEU A 241 -26.65 -18.33 -12.90
C LEU A 241 -26.82 -19.85 -12.96
N LYS A 242 -26.35 -20.60 -11.96
CA LYS A 242 -26.61 -22.04 -11.86
C LYS A 242 -28.10 -22.33 -11.74
N GLU A 243 -28.83 -21.56 -10.94
CA GLU A 243 -30.28 -21.73 -10.84
C GLU A 243 -30.98 -21.42 -12.15
N LEU A 244 -30.58 -20.35 -12.87
CA LEU A 244 -31.11 -20.06 -14.20
C LEU A 244 -30.90 -21.22 -15.17
N ILE A 245 -29.69 -21.79 -15.22
CA ILE A 245 -29.39 -22.94 -16.09
C ILE A 245 -30.17 -24.19 -15.65
N ARG A 246 -30.33 -24.40 -14.34
CA ARG A 246 -31.10 -25.53 -13.79
C ARG A 246 -32.56 -25.46 -14.22
N LEU A 247 -33.16 -24.26 -14.15
CA LEU A 247 -34.54 -24.02 -14.58
C LEU A 247 -34.70 -24.28 -16.08
N GLU A 248 -33.80 -23.74 -16.90
CA GLU A 248 -33.84 -23.91 -18.37
C GLU A 248 -33.64 -25.37 -18.81
N LYS A 249 -32.86 -26.16 -18.06
CA LYS A 249 -32.67 -27.60 -18.31
C LYS A 249 -33.86 -28.48 -17.92
N HIS A 250 -34.62 -28.08 -16.90
CA HIS A 250 -35.66 -28.93 -16.33
C HIS A 250 -36.82 -29.12 -17.32
N ASP A 251 -37.29 -28.03 -17.91
CA ASP A 251 -38.37 -28.04 -18.89
C ASP A 251 -38.11 -27.01 -19.99
N PRO A 252 -37.46 -27.40 -21.10
CA PRO A 252 -37.21 -26.48 -22.19
C PRO A 252 -38.55 -26.15 -22.87
N TYR A 253 -39.12 -25.01 -22.48
CA TYR A 253 -40.34 -24.47 -23.07
C TYR A 253 -40.02 -23.21 -23.88
N THR A 254 -40.78 -22.96 -24.94
CA THR A 254 -40.64 -21.74 -25.73
C THR A 254 -42.00 -21.12 -25.97
N LEU A 255 -42.11 -19.84 -25.61
CA LEU A 255 -43.22 -18.96 -26.02
C LEU A 255 -42.80 -18.05 -27.17
N ASN A 256 -41.67 -18.36 -27.82
CA ASN A 256 -41.16 -17.53 -28.89
C ASN A 256 -42.05 -17.68 -30.13
N ASN A 257 -42.80 -16.62 -30.43
CA ASN A 257 -43.70 -16.56 -31.59
C ASN A 257 -42.96 -16.88 -32.90
N TYR A 258 -41.70 -16.47 -33.03
CA TYR A 258 -40.88 -16.78 -34.21
C TYR A 258 -40.66 -18.28 -34.42
N TYR A 259 -40.46 -19.04 -33.33
CA TYR A 259 -40.31 -20.49 -33.41
C TYR A 259 -41.62 -21.14 -33.86
N MET A 260 -42.75 -20.70 -33.31
CA MET A 260 -44.07 -21.24 -33.66
C MET A 260 -44.45 -20.94 -35.10
N GLU A 261 -44.20 -19.71 -35.58
CA GLU A 261 -44.39 -19.33 -36.99
C GLU A 261 -43.51 -20.16 -37.94
N THR A 262 -42.25 -20.39 -37.56
CA THR A 262 -41.33 -21.18 -38.38
C THR A 262 -41.76 -22.64 -38.47
N ILE A 263 -42.19 -23.25 -37.35
CA ILE A 263 -42.73 -24.61 -37.35
C ILE A 263 -43.97 -24.71 -38.23
N ASN A 264 -44.88 -23.74 -38.16
CA ASN A 264 -46.10 -23.77 -38.97
C ASN A 264 -45.77 -23.75 -40.46
N LYS A 265 -44.83 -22.89 -40.91
CA LYS A 265 -44.34 -22.89 -42.30
C LYS A 265 -43.78 -24.26 -42.74
N PHE A 266 -43.04 -24.94 -41.87
CA PHE A 266 -42.51 -26.27 -42.16
C PHE A 266 -43.60 -27.36 -42.18
N LYS A 267 -44.62 -27.26 -41.32
CA LYS A 267 -45.76 -28.17 -41.31
C LYS A 267 -46.60 -28.02 -42.58
N ASP A 268 -46.82 -26.79 -43.03
CA ASP A 268 -47.57 -26.52 -44.27
C ASP A 268 -46.85 -27.16 -45.48
N HIS A 269 -45.53 -27.08 -45.56
CA HIS A 269 -44.73 -27.73 -46.60
C HIS A 269 -44.69 -29.27 -46.52
N LEU A 270 -44.92 -29.85 -45.33
CA LEU A 270 -45.03 -31.31 -45.15
C LEU A 270 -46.44 -31.83 -45.44
N ALA A 271 -47.46 -30.99 -45.35
CA ALA A 271 -48.85 -31.33 -45.67
C ALA A 271 -49.16 -31.29 -47.17
N GLU A 272 -48.32 -30.61 -47.98
CA GLU A 272 -48.43 -30.52 -49.44
C GLU A 272 -47.73 -31.68 -50.20
N LYS A 273 -47.18 -32.68 -49.50
CA LYS A 273 -46.57 -33.90 -50.07
C LYS A 273 -47.26 -35.16 -49.56
#